data_AF-S3YEY3-F1
#
_entry.id   AF-S3YEY3-F1
#
_cell.length_a   1.000
_cell.length_b   1.000
_cell.length_c   1.000
_cell.angle_alpha   90.00
_cell.angle_beta   90.00
_cell.angle_gamma   90.00
#
_symmetry.space_group_name_H-M   'P 1'
#
loop_
_entity.id
_entity.type
_entity.pdbx_description
1 polymer ?
#
loop_
_entity_poly.entity_id
_entity_poly.type
_entity_poly.pdbx_seq_one_letter_code
_entity_poly.pdbx_strand_id
1 'polypeptide(L)'
;MRKIVFALSVVLTVMTACEDNNDSTINGNRSAVPFSKIQLSEKSAYEAGVPTVTTTQTYSYSQGQLTGCTIVQSYSVQGEPMCIENAASVTYSEHQAVVTDNFGNVSVYTLDDKGYATSCTRQENGTVRTYTFSYFTAPEGKYYLNNITESINDGVYASIDIDYGNYQALRILQKTDTYEQAYTATTPANDGINNQSGVPCLFLAELYPLSLHTAALYGKFLGEPFPILIDRIIPDGNKEVTNYIFSFDKRNLMTSCKEVINSYGTDYTRTVSYVIE
;
A
#
# COMPACT_ATOMS: atom_id res chain seq x y z
N MET A 1 9.90 22.96 83.11
CA MET A 1 10.25 22.94 81.66
C MET A 1 9.98 21.54 81.11
N ARG A 2 8.83 21.33 80.46
CA ARG A 2 8.51 20.08 79.74
C ARG A 2 8.38 20.45 78.26
N LYS A 3 9.27 19.90 77.43
CA LYS A 3 9.31 20.12 75.99
C LYS A 3 8.18 19.32 75.35
N ILE A 4 7.25 20.01 74.69
CA ILE A 4 6.26 19.39 73.81
C ILE A 4 6.95 19.17 72.47
N VAL A 5 7.18 17.91 72.09
CA VAL A 5 7.64 17.51 70.77
C VAL A 5 6.40 17.06 70.00
N PHE A 6 5.95 17.87 69.03
CA PHE A 6 4.96 17.43 68.06
C PHE A 6 5.70 16.90 66.83
N ALA A 7 5.53 15.60 66.57
CA ALA A 7 6.05 14.91 65.40
C ALA A 7 5.37 15.46 64.13
N LEU A 8 6.19 15.91 63.18
CA LEU A 8 5.75 16.34 61.86
C LEU A 8 5.51 15.08 61.00
N SER A 9 4.25 14.71 60.79
CA SER A 9 3.85 13.64 59.88
C SER A 9 4.01 14.10 58.44
N VAL A 10 5.12 13.70 57.80
CA VAL A 10 5.32 13.82 56.35
C VAL A 10 4.46 12.75 55.68
N VAL A 11 3.33 13.17 55.10
CA VAL A 11 2.56 12.33 54.17
C VAL A 11 3.28 12.37 52.83
N LEU A 12 3.97 11.29 52.48
CA LEU A 12 4.54 11.11 51.15
C LEU A 12 3.41 10.64 50.20
N THR A 13 2.69 11.57 49.59
CA THR A 13 1.87 11.25 48.42
C THR A 13 2.80 11.00 47.25
N VAL A 14 3.05 9.74 46.93
CA VAL A 14 3.61 9.34 45.65
C VAL A 14 2.57 9.69 44.59
N MET A 15 2.72 10.85 43.95
CA MET A 15 2.05 11.11 42.68
C MET A 15 2.77 10.23 41.67
N THR A 16 2.16 9.10 41.32
CA THR A 16 2.47 8.44 40.05
C THR A 16 2.06 9.44 38.97
N ALA A 17 3.04 10.15 38.42
CA ALA A 17 2.86 10.80 37.13
C ALA A 17 2.59 9.66 36.15
N CYS A 18 1.30 9.43 35.85
CA CYS A 18 0.94 8.84 34.58
C CYS A 18 1.48 9.84 33.56
N GLU A 19 2.61 9.51 32.94
CA GLU A 19 2.98 10.14 31.68
C GLU A 19 1.78 9.89 30.76
N ASP A 20 1.03 10.95 30.49
CA ASP A 20 0.13 11.02 29.34
C ASP A 20 1.00 10.75 28.12
N ASN A 21 1.12 9.48 27.75
CA ASN A 21 1.41 9.11 26.39
C ASN A 21 0.28 9.73 25.58
N ASN A 22 0.57 10.88 24.98
CA ASN A 22 -0.12 11.33 23.79
C ASN A 22 0.09 10.23 22.74
N ASP A 23 -0.72 9.17 22.84
CA ASP A 23 -1.11 8.38 21.69
C ASP A 23 -1.68 9.41 20.72
N SER A 24 -0.86 9.76 19.73
CA SER A 24 -1.32 10.34 18.48
C SER A 24 -2.43 9.40 18.00
N THR A 25 -3.66 9.79 18.30
CA THR A 25 -4.85 9.02 18.01
C THR A 25 -4.80 8.72 16.53
N ILE A 26 -4.63 7.44 16.19
CA ILE A 26 -4.85 6.99 14.82
C ILE A 26 -6.27 7.46 14.50
N ASN A 27 -6.39 8.42 13.58
CA ASN A 27 -7.70 8.89 13.13
C ASN A 27 -8.41 7.69 12.48
N GLY A 28 -9.29 7.06 13.26
CA GLY A 28 -10.08 5.89 12.87
C GLY A 28 -9.51 4.53 13.30
N ASN A 29 -10.36 3.51 13.27
CA ASN A 29 -10.08 2.13 13.67
C ASN A 29 -9.23 1.33 12.63
N ARG A 30 -8.52 2.01 11.72
CA ARG A 30 -7.67 1.38 10.70
C ARG A 30 -6.46 0.72 11.37
N SER A 31 -6.06 -0.45 10.88
CA SER A 31 -4.88 -1.13 11.43
C SER A 31 -3.62 -0.32 11.15
N ALA A 32 -2.88 0.04 12.21
CA ALA A 32 -1.55 0.62 12.11
C ALA A 32 -0.62 -0.26 11.25
N VAL A 33 0.27 0.37 10.48
CA VAL A 33 1.39 -0.34 9.85
C VAL A 33 2.47 -0.57 10.93
N PRO A 34 2.83 -1.81 11.27
CA PRO A 34 3.73 -2.09 12.39
C PRO A 34 5.21 -1.93 12.02
N PHE A 35 5.51 -1.20 10.95
CA PHE A 35 6.84 -1.01 10.38
C PHE A 35 7.09 0.49 10.24
N SER A 36 8.34 0.89 10.36
CA SER A 36 8.82 2.24 10.06
C SER A 36 9.08 2.46 8.58
N LYS A 37 9.38 1.39 7.83
CA LYS A 37 9.66 1.47 6.40
C LYS A 37 9.28 0.18 5.67
N ILE A 38 8.72 0.36 4.47
CA ILE A 38 8.60 -0.68 3.45
C ILE A 38 9.28 -0.14 2.20
N GLN A 39 10.33 -0.79 1.75
CA GLN A 39 11.06 -0.42 0.54
C GLN A 39 11.07 -1.57 -0.45
N LEU A 40 10.77 -1.25 -1.71
CA LEU A 40 10.80 -2.16 -2.85
C LEU A 40 11.94 -1.73 -3.76
N SER A 41 12.64 -2.69 -4.35
CA SER A 41 13.66 -2.41 -5.37
C SER A 41 13.66 -3.46 -6.47
N GLU A 42 13.79 -3.02 -7.71
CA GLU A 42 13.91 -3.90 -8.87
C GLU A 42 14.90 -3.33 -9.88
N LYS A 43 15.46 -4.20 -10.71
CA LYS A 43 16.30 -3.82 -11.84
C LYS A 43 15.52 -4.01 -13.14
N SER A 44 15.69 -3.09 -14.07
CA SER A 44 15.19 -3.24 -15.44
C SER A 44 15.74 -4.52 -16.07
N ALA A 45 15.01 -5.05 -17.05
CA ALA A 45 15.54 -6.12 -17.88
C ALA A 45 16.88 -5.70 -18.51
N TYR A 46 17.77 -6.68 -18.70
CA TYR A 46 19.02 -6.43 -19.41
C TYR A 46 18.74 -6.24 -20.89
N GLU A 47 19.25 -5.15 -21.45
CA GLU A 47 19.24 -4.89 -22.88
C GLU A 47 20.63 -4.41 -23.31
N ALA A 48 21.16 -4.99 -24.38
CA ALA A 48 22.52 -4.71 -24.84
C ALA A 48 22.66 -3.25 -25.27
N GLY A 49 23.64 -2.53 -24.71
CA GLY A 49 23.86 -1.11 -24.99
C GLY A 49 22.95 -0.15 -24.23
N VAL A 50 22.04 -0.65 -23.40
CA VAL A 50 21.15 0.15 -22.55
C VAL A 50 21.59 0.04 -21.08
N PRO A 51 21.74 1.17 -20.37
CA PRO A 51 22.03 1.15 -18.94
C PRO A 51 20.95 0.38 -18.14
N THR A 52 21.37 -0.48 -17.23
CA THR A 52 20.44 -1.07 -16.26
C THR A 52 19.94 0.02 -15.30
N VAL A 53 18.63 0.16 -15.21
CA VAL A 53 17.97 1.07 -14.26
C VAL A 53 17.60 0.27 -13.02
N THR A 54 17.91 0.80 -11.84
CA THR A 54 17.40 0.31 -10.56
C THR A 54 16.30 1.24 -10.08
N THR A 55 15.07 0.75 -10.00
CA THR A 55 13.94 1.48 -9.42
C THR A 55 13.85 1.11 -7.94
N THR A 56 13.74 2.09 -7.06
CA THR A 56 13.53 1.91 -5.62
C THR A 56 12.32 2.72 -5.20
N GLN A 57 11.33 2.08 -4.60
CA GLN A 57 10.16 2.74 -4.00
C GLN A 57 10.27 2.60 -2.49
N THR A 58 10.17 3.70 -1.75
CA THR A 58 10.27 3.72 -0.30
C THR A 58 8.99 4.31 0.26
N TYR A 59 8.35 3.61 1.19
CA TYR A 59 7.20 4.05 1.96
C TYR A 59 7.63 4.19 3.42
N SER A 60 7.51 5.39 3.97
CA SER A 60 7.94 5.71 5.33
C SER A 60 6.76 5.93 6.25
N TYR A 61 6.87 5.44 7.47
CA TYR A 61 5.79 5.45 8.44
C TYR A 61 6.25 6.04 9.78
N SER A 62 5.35 6.75 10.43
CA SER A 62 5.50 7.21 11.82
C SER A 62 4.24 6.86 12.58
N GLN A 63 4.37 6.25 13.77
CA GLN A 63 3.23 5.83 14.59
C GLN A 63 2.19 5.01 13.80
N GLY A 64 2.67 4.19 12.86
CA GLY A 64 1.86 3.34 12.00
C GLY A 64 1.06 4.03 10.89
N GLN A 65 1.25 5.33 10.69
CA GLN A 65 0.70 6.10 9.57
C GLN A 65 1.77 6.36 8.52
N LEU A 66 1.41 6.29 7.23
CA LEU A 66 2.31 6.65 6.14
C LEU A 66 2.56 8.16 6.19
N THR A 67 3.83 8.57 6.16
CA THR A 67 4.24 9.99 6.17
C THR A 67 4.74 10.47 4.82
N GLY A 68 5.23 9.56 3.98
CA GLY A 68 5.70 9.89 2.65
C GLY A 68 6.08 8.66 1.84
N CYS A 69 6.20 8.88 0.54
CA CYS A 69 6.74 7.89 -0.38
C CYS A 69 7.73 8.53 -1.35
N THR A 70 8.78 7.80 -1.71
CA THR A 70 9.80 8.23 -2.67
C THR A 70 10.00 7.15 -3.72
N ILE A 71 10.10 7.54 -4.98
CA ILE A 71 10.48 6.68 -6.11
C ILE A 71 11.80 7.23 -6.66
N VAL A 72 12.84 6.41 -6.61
CA VAL A 72 14.17 6.72 -7.12
C VAL A 72 14.51 5.77 -8.26
N GLN A 73 14.86 6.32 -9.42
CA GLN A 73 15.47 5.56 -10.52
C GLN A 73 16.94 5.91 -10.61
N SER A 74 17.81 4.93 -10.41
CA SER A 74 19.27 5.09 -10.51
C SER A 74 19.85 4.28 -11.67
N TYR A 75 20.79 4.86 -12.38
CA TYR A 75 21.45 4.24 -13.54
C TYR A 75 22.83 4.88 -13.76
N SER A 76 23.63 4.36 -14.68
CA SER A 76 24.94 4.92 -15.01
C SER A 76 25.07 5.24 -16.48
N VAL A 77 25.60 6.42 -16.80
CA VAL A 77 25.89 6.86 -18.18
C VAL A 77 27.39 7.10 -18.29
N GLN A 78 28.08 6.33 -19.13
CA GLN A 78 29.54 6.41 -19.32
C GLN A 78 30.35 6.31 -18.02
N GLY A 79 29.84 5.56 -17.03
CA GLY A 79 30.47 5.38 -15.71
C GLY A 79 30.01 6.39 -14.64
N GLU A 80 29.29 7.45 -15.03
CA GLU A 80 28.77 8.44 -14.09
C GLU A 80 27.40 8.02 -13.52
N PRO A 81 27.19 8.08 -12.20
CA PRO A 81 25.91 7.75 -11.58
C PRO A 81 24.88 8.86 -11.83
N MET A 82 23.70 8.46 -12.29
CA MET A 82 22.54 9.32 -12.52
C MET A 82 21.38 8.87 -11.63
N CYS A 83 20.55 9.83 -11.23
CA CYS A 83 19.41 9.60 -10.36
C CYS A 83 18.25 10.51 -10.75
N ILE A 84 17.04 9.96 -10.79
CA ILE A 84 15.78 10.71 -10.89
C ILE A 84 14.95 10.35 -9.66
N GLU A 85 14.45 11.36 -8.96
CA GLU A 85 13.66 11.19 -7.76
C GLU A 85 12.29 11.88 -7.88
N ASN A 86 11.24 11.15 -7.51
CA ASN A 86 9.91 11.66 -7.25
C ASN A 86 9.59 11.39 -5.77
N ALA A 87 9.11 12.40 -5.06
CA ALA A 87 8.73 12.27 -3.66
C ALA A 87 7.31 12.82 -3.47
N ALA A 88 6.53 12.15 -2.63
CA ALA A 88 5.25 12.63 -2.15
C ALA A 88 5.19 12.59 -0.62
N SER A 89 4.58 13.63 -0.05
CA SER A 89 4.31 13.74 1.38
C SER A 89 2.86 13.39 1.66
N VAL A 90 2.60 12.88 2.87
CA VAL A 90 1.26 12.55 3.34
C VAL A 90 0.96 13.33 4.61
N THR A 91 -0.16 14.04 4.62
CA THR A 91 -0.66 14.76 5.80
C THR A 91 -2.07 14.28 6.14
N TYR A 92 -2.41 14.33 7.42
CA TYR A 92 -3.71 13.90 7.93
C TYR A 92 -4.42 15.04 8.63
N SER A 93 -5.74 15.07 8.48
CA SER A 93 -6.64 15.86 9.30
C SER A 93 -7.88 15.03 9.64
N GLU A 94 -8.86 15.63 10.29
CA GLU A 94 -10.13 14.95 10.62
C GLU A 94 -10.78 14.43 9.32
N HIS A 95 -11.03 13.10 9.26
CA HIS A 95 -11.61 12.40 8.12
C HIS A 95 -10.93 12.67 6.77
N GLN A 96 -9.61 12.95 6.76
CA GLN A 96 -8.91 13.28 5.53
C GLN A 96 -7.44 12.86 5.55
N ALA A 97 -6.97 12.37 4.41
CA ALA A 97 -5.54 12.24 4.10
C ALA A 97 -5.23 12.98 2.79
N VAL A 98 -4.14 13.74 2.76
CA VAL A 98 -3.71 14.48 1.57
C VAL A 98 -2.32 14.01 1.16
N VAL A 99 -2.21 13.54 -0.09
CA VAL A 99 -0.95 13.14 -0.71
C VAL A 99 -0.55 14.22 -1.72
N THR A 100 0.62 14.82 -1.54
CA THR A 100 1.14 15.86 -2.45
C THR A 100 2.51 15.45 -2.97
N ASP A 101 2.65 15.34 -4.29
CA ASP A 101 3.93 15.04 -4.92
C ASP A 101 4.74 16.30 -5.28
N ASN A 102 6.02 16.10 -5.61
CA ASN A 102 6.95 17.17 -5.97
C ASN A 102 6.69 17.80 -7.34
N PHE A 103 5.71 17.30 -8.10
CA PHE A 103 5.24 17.89 -9.36
C PHE A 103 3.98 18.75 -9.16
N GLY A 104 3.48 18.84 -7.92
CA GLY A 104 2.30 19.63 -7.57
C GLY A 104 0.98 18.89 -7.80
N ASN A 105 1.00 17.58 -8.07
CA ASN A 105 -0.22 16.80 -8.07
C ASN A 105 -0.68 16.57 -6.62
N VAL A 106 -1.97 16.73 -6.38
CA VAL A 106 -2.57 16.62 -5.04
C VAL A 106 -3.70 15.61 -5.08
N SER A 107 -3.66 14.61 -4.22
CA SER A 107 -4.75 13.65 -3.99
C SER A 107 -5.33 13.86 -2.60
N VAL A 108 -6.59 14.30 -2.54
CA VAL A 108 -7.33 14.52 -1.29
C VAL A 108 -8.29 13.37 -1.08
N TYR A 109 -8.00 12.51 -0.11
CA TYR A 109 -8.83 11.37 0.28
C TYR A 109 -9.77 11.79 1.41
N THR A 110 -11.07 11.62 1.20
CA THR A 110 -12.08 11.71 2.28
C THR A 110 -12.17 10.35 2.94
N LEU A 111 -11.99 10.29 4.26
CA LEU A 111 -11.97 9.06 5.05
C LEU A 111 -13.28 8.90 5.83
N ASP A 112 -13.70 7.66 6.07
CA ASP A 112 -14.78 7.34 7.00
C ASP A 112 -14.29 7.36 8.47
N ASP A 113 -15.20 7.09 9.41
CA ASP A 113 -14.90 7.02 10.85
C ASP A 113 -13.89 5.93 11.21
N LYS A 114 -13.67 4.97 10.31
CA LYS A 114 -12.66 3.91 10.48
C LYS A 114 -11.33 4.28 9.84
N GLY A 115 -11.21 5.41 9.15
CA GLY A 115 -9.97 5.87 8.53
C GLY A 115 -9.72 5.27 7.13
N TYR A 116 -10.75 4.72 6.49
CA TYR A 116 -10.70 4.21 5.11
C TYR A 116 -11.33 5.21 4.14
N ALA A 117 -10.74 5.38 2.95
CA ALA A 117 -11.18 6.39 2.00
C ALA A 117 -12.53 6.04 1.36
N THR A 118 -13.49 6.95 1.38
CA THR A 118 -14.75 6.79 0.63
C THR A 118 -14.67 7.43 -0.75
N SER A 119 -13.84 8.47 -0.89
CA SER A 119 -13.59 9.15 -2.15
C SER A 119 -12.21 9.79 -2.20
N CYS A 120 -11.74 10.08 -3.40
CA CYS A 120 -10.54 10.88 -3.64
C CYS A 120 -10.78 11.91 -4.74
N THR A 121 -10.33 13.15 -4.54
CA THR A 121 -10.16 14.11 -5.63
C THR A 121 -8.67 14.24 -5.92
N ARG A 122 -8.26 13.88 -7.14
CA ARG A 122 -6.88 14.02 -7.61
C ARG A 122 -6.82 15.16 -8.61
N GLN A 123 -6.03 16.18 -8.26
CA GLN A 123 -5.69 17.27 -9.13
C GLN A 123 -4.34 16.99 -9.77
N GLU A 124 -4.35 16.87 -11.09
CA GLU A 124 -3.16 16.82 -11.95
C GLU A 124 -3.11 18.11 -12.78
N ASN A 125 -1.96 18.41 -13.40
CA ASN A 125 -1.80 19.64 -14.17
C ASN A 125 -2.85 19.75 -15.30
N GLY A 126 -3.90 20.55 -15.08
CA GLY A 126 -5.00 20.77 -16.01
C GLY A 126 -6.11 19.71 -16.02
N THR A 127 -6.04 18.67 -15.20
CA THR A 127 -7.07 17.60 -15.14
C THR A 127 -7.46 17.30 -13.70
N VAL A 128 -8.76 17.22 -13.42
CA VAL A 128 -9.28 16.74 -12.15
C VAL A 128 -9.91 15.37 -12.38
N ARG A 129 -9.50 14.40 -11.56
CA ARG A 129 -10.03 13.04 -11.53
C ARG A 129 -10.69 12.83 -10.18
N THR A 130 -11.87 12.21 -10.17
CA THR A 130 -12.56 11.86 -8.93
C THR A 130 -12.68 10.36 -8.82
N TYR A 131 -12.51 9.83 -7.62
CA TYR A 131 -12.60 8.41 -7.34
C TYR A 131 -13.60 8.16 -6.22
N THR A 132 -14.35 7.07 -6.33
CA THR A 132 -15.13 6.50 -5.24
C THR A 132 -14.62 5.11 -4.92
N PHE A 133 -14.67 4.75 -3.65
CA PHE A 133 -14.21 3.45 -3.18
C PHE A 133 -15.32 2.76 -2.39
N SER A 134 -15.43 1.44 -2.54
CA SER A 134 -16.24 0.62 -1.64
C SER A 134 -15.47 -0.60 -1.15
N TYR A 135 -16.00 -1.21 -0.09
CA TYR A 135 -15.29 -2.22 0.67
C TYR A 135 -16.15 -3.45 0.90
N PHE A 136 -15.51 -4.61 0.78
CA PHE A 136 -15.96 -5.83 1.42
C PHE A 136 -15.57 -5.77 2.90
N THR A 137 -16.55 -5.94 3.79
CA THR A 137 -16.33 -6.00 5.23
C THR A 137 -16.24 -7.47 5.65
N ALA A 138 -15.05 -7.89 6.08
CA ALA A 138 -14.87 -9.24 6.60
C ALA A 138 -15.54 -9.42 7.98
N PRO A 139 -15.83 -10.66 8.42
CA PRO A 139 -16.47 -10.93 9.71
C PRO A 139 -15.77 -10.29 10.92
N GLU A 140 -14.45 -10.16 10.86
CA GLU A 140 -13.61 -9.48 11.86
C GLU A 140 -13.67 -7.93 11.81
N GLY A 141 -14.48 -7.37 10.92
CA GLY A 141 -14.72 -5.93 10.79
C GLY A 141 -13.70 -5.16 9.95
N LYS A 142 -12.69 -5.85 9.39
CA LYS A 142 -11.69 -5.28 8.49
C LYS A 142 -12.26 -5.00 7.10
N TYR A 143 -11.80 -3.92 6.48
CA TYR A 143 -12.21 -3.51 5.15
C TYR A 143 -11.18 -3.93 4.10
N TYR A 144 -11.66 -4.59 3.06
CA TYR A 144 -10.88 -4.93 1.87
C TYR A 144 -11.52 -4.23 0.67
N LEU A 145 -10.72 -3.51 -0.14
CA LEU A 145 -11.25 -2.79 -1.30
C LEU A 145 -11.97 -3.76 -2.24
N ASN A 146 -13.25 -3.53 -2.52
CA ASN A 146 -13.98 -4.33 -3.50
C ASN A 146 -14.35 -3.55 -4.76
N ASN A 147 -14.30 -2.21 -4.73
CA ASN A 147 -14.46 -1.39 -5.91
C ASN A 147 -13.62 -0.11 -5.79
N ILE A 148 -13.03 0.27 -6.91
CA ILE A 148 -12.59 1.64 -7.20
C ILE A 148 -13.24 2.05 -8.53
N THR A 149 -13.79 3.25 -8.57
CA THR A 149 -14.34 3.83 -9.79
C THR A 149 -13.74 5.21 -9.98
N GLU A 150 -13.10 5.43 -11.13
CA GLU A 150 -12.58 6.73 -11.59
C GLU A 150 -13.61 7.41 -12.49
N SER A 151 -13.82 8.70 -12.27
CA SER A 151 -14.58 9.57 -13.15
C SER A 151 -13.74 10.77 -13.61
N ILE A 152 -13.92 11.15 -14.87
CA ILE A 152 -13.29 12.30 -15.53
C ILE A 152 -14.40 13.08 -16.23
N ASN A 153 -14.49 14.39 -15.99
CA ASN A 153 -15.55 15.24 -16.55
C ASN A 153 -16.97 14.67 -16.29
N ASP A 154 -17.21 14.20 -15.06
CA ASP A 154 -18.49 13.61 -14.60
C ASP A 154 -18.91 12.29 -15.29
N GLY A 155 -18.06 11.70 -16.12
CA GLY A 155 -18.26 10.38 -16.72
C GLY A 155 -17.36 9.33 -16.07
N VAL A 156 -17.90 8.12 -15.85
CA VAL A 156 -17.09 6.97 -15.43
C VAL A 156 -16.11 6.63 -16.55
N TYR A 157 -14.82 6.63 -16.22
CA TYR A 157 -13.75 6.32 -17.16
C TYR A 157 -13.12 4.95 -16.89
N ALA A 158 -12.92 4.58 -15.64
CA ALA A 158 -12.32 3.28 -15.30
C ALA A 158 -12.86 2.74 -13.99
N SER A 159 -12.82 1.42 -13.83
CA SER A 159 -13.14 0.77 -12.57
C SER A 159 -12.36 -0.53 -12.39
N ILE A 160 -12.17 -0.92 -11.13
CA ILE A 160 -11.77 -2.28 -10.76
C ILE A 160 -12.77 -2.77 -9.72
N ASP A 161 -13.40 -3.91 -10.00
CA ASP A 161 -14.20 -4.66 -9.04
C ASP A 161 -13.43 -5.91 -8.57
N ILE A 162 -13.46 -6.20 -7.28
CA ILE A 162 -12.82 -7.37 -6.67
C ILE A 162 -13.89 -8.13 -5.88
N ASP A 163 -14.18 -9.35 -6.31
CA ASP A 163 -15.11 -10.25 -5.66
C ASP A 163 -14.38 -11.17 -4.67
N TYR A 164 -14.80 -11.09 -3.42
CA TYR A 164 -14.32 -11.90 -2.30
C TYR A 164 -15.21 -13.11 -2.01
N GLY A 165 -16.14 -13.48 -2.91
CA GLY A 165 -17.00 -14.66 -2.77
C GLY A 165 -16.23 -15.98 -2.65
N ASN A 166 -14.99 -16.03 -3.16
CA ASN A 166 -14.06 -17.14 -2.96
C ASN A 166 -12.65 -16.63 -2.62
N TYR A 167 -12.24 -16.76 -1.35
CA TYR A 167 -10.95 -16.25 -0.87
C TYR A 167 -9.73 -16.94 -1.49
N GLN A 168 -9.89 -18.13 -2.09
CA GLN A 168 -8.79 -18.84 -2.76
C GLN A 168 -8.68 -18.47 -4.24
N ALA A 169 -9.68 -17.79 -4.80
CA ALA A 169 -9.76 -17.40 -6.20
C ALA A 169 -10.61 -16.13 -6.34
N LEU A 170 -9.98 -14.98 -6.07
CA LEU A 170 -10.64 -13.68 -6.19
C LEU A 170 -10.91 -13.38 -7.66
N ARG A 171 -12.13 -12.95 -7.96
CA ARG A 171 -12.48 -12.49 -9.31
C ARG A 171 -12.26 -10.99 -9.40
N ILE A 172 -11.45 -10.56 -10.35
CA ILE A 172 -11.13 -9.14 -10.58
C ILE A 172 -11.68 -8.75 -11.95
N LEU A 173 -12.46 -7.69 -12.02
CA LEU A 173 -12.96 -7.11 -13.27
C LEU A 173 -12.42 -5.69 -13.42
N GLN A 174 -11.59 -5.47 -14.44
CA GLN A 174 -11.08 -4.15 -14.78
C GLN A 174 -11.85 -3.60 -15.99
N LYS A 175 -12.22 -2.32 -15.91
CA LYS A 175 -12.74 -1.55 -17.03
C LYS A 175 -11.92 -0.29 -17.20
N THR A 176 -11.60 0.07 -18.44
CA THR A 176 -10.93 1.33 -18.77
C THR A 176 -11.40 1.78 -20.14
N ASP A 177 -12.09 2.91 -20.17
CA ASP A 177 -12.84 3.39 -21.32
C ASP A 177 -13.75 2.28 -21.88
N THR A 178 -13.55 1.85 -23.12
CA THR A 178 -14.32 0.79 -23.76
C THR A 178 -13.76 -0.61 -23.52
N TYR A 179 -12.58 -0.73 -22.89
CA TYR A 179 -11.93 -2.02 -22.67
C TYR A 179 -12.34 -2.63 -21.33
N GLU A 180 -12.60 -3.93 -21.36
CA GLU A 180 -12.90 -4.74 -20.19
C GLU A 180 -12.00 -5.97 -20.20
N GLN A 181 -11.35 -6.25 -19.06
CA GLN A 181 -10.56 -7.45 -18.86
C GLN A 181 -10.83 -8.00 -17.47
N ALA A 182 -11.00 -9.31 -17.40
CA ALA A 182 -11.20 -9.99 -16.14
C ALA A 182 -10.04 -10.93 -15.82
N TYR A 183 -9.81 -11.13 -14.54
CA TYR A 183 -8.72 -11.93 -14.01
C TYR A 183 -9.21 -12.81 -12.86
N THR A 184 -8.55 -13.94 -12.67
CA THR A 184 -8.69 -14.75 -11.46
C THR A 184 -7.36 -14.71 -10.70
N ALA A 185 -7.38 -14.15 -9.51
CA ALA A 185 -6.24 -14.09 -8.60
C ALA A 185 -6.33 -15.25 -7.60
N THR A 186 -5.41 -16.21 -7.68
CA THR A 186 -5.45 -17.41 -6.82
C THR A 186 -4.41 -17.34 -5.71
N THR A 187 -4.68 -18.05 -4.62
CA THR A 187 -3.72 -18.32 -3.54
C THR A 187 -3.21 -19.77 -3.63
N PRO A 188 -2.05 -20.10 -3.05
CA PRO A 188 -1.56 -21.47 -3.00
C PRO A 188 -2.56 -22.43 -2.34
N ALA A 189 -2.58 -23.69 -2.78
CA ALA A 189 -3.33 -24.75 -2.12
C ALA A 189 -2.74 -25.07 -0.73
N ASN A 190 -3.59 -25.54 0.20
CA ASN A 190 -3.28 -25.81 1.62
C ASN A 190 -3.10 -24.53 2.46
N ASP A 191 -4.23 -23.89 2.81
CA ASP A 191 -4.36 -22.73 3.71
C ASP A 191 -3.70 -21.41 3.27
N GLY A 192 -3.01 -21.40 2.13
CA GLY A 192 -2.36 -20.22 1.55
C GLY A 192 -1.13 -19.76 2.34
N ILE A 193 -0.51 -18.65 1.91
CA ILE A 193 0.62 -18.05 2.62
C ILE A 193 0.13 -16.76 3.27
N ASN A 194 0.22 -16.66 4.60
CA ASN A 194 -0.19 -15.46 5.34
C ASN A 194 0.68 -14.26 4.94
N ASN A 195 0.04 -13.15 4.61
CA ASN A 195 0.67 -11.88 4.29
C ASN A 195 1.06 -11.11 5.57
N GLN A 196 1.99 -11.66 6.35
CA GLN A 196 2.49 -11.04 7.58
C GLN A 196 3.23 -9.70 7.30
N SER A 197 3.77 -9.55 6.09
CA SER A 197 4.36 -8.30 5.62
C SER A 197 3.36 -7.17 5.43
N GLY A 198 2.06 -7.47 5.32
CA GLY A 198 1.03 -6.46 5.13
C GLY A 198 1.25 -5.61 3.88
N VAL A 199 1.78 -6.19 2.80
CA VAL A 199 1.98 -5.47 1.54
C VAL A 199 0.84 -5.72 0.55
N PRO A 200 0.50 -4.76 -0.32
CA PRO A 200 -0.41 -4.98 -1.43
C PRO A 200 0.11 -6.04 -2.41
N CYS A 201 -0.80 -6.68 -3.15
CA CYS A 201 -0.44 -7.51 -4.30
C CYS A 201 0.17 -6.62 -5.40
N LEU A 202 1.33 -7.00 -5.95
CA LEU A 202 2.01 -6.23 -7.01
C LEU A 202 1.10 -5.97 -8.21
N PHE A 203 0.36 -6.98 -8.67
CA PHE A 203 -0.61 -6.83 -9.78
C PHE A 203 -1.61 -5.70 -9.52
N LEU A 204 -2.24 -5.69 -8.34
CA LEU A 204 -3.24 -4.67 -8.01
C LEU A 204 -2.61 -3.28 -7.83
N ALA A 205 -1.39 -3.20 -7.31
CA ALA A 205 -0.67 -1.94 -7.17
C ALA A 205 -0.27 -1.33 -8.52
N GLU A 206 -0.24 -2.13 -9.59
CA GLU A 206 0.14 -1.70 -10.94
C GLU A 206 -1.06 -1.64 -11.92
N LEU A 207 -2.21 -2.20 -11.53
CA LEU A 207 -3.42 -2.20 -12.34
C LEU A 207 -4.09 -0.81 -12.32
N TYR A 208 -4.35 -0.23 -13.49
CA TYR A 208 -5.06 1.05 -13.58
C TYR A 208 -6.55 0.89 -13.20
N PRO A 209 -7.16 1.78 -12.39
CA PRO A 209 -6.61 3.04 -11.88
C PRO A 209 -5.89 2.97 -10.52
N LEU A 210 -5.79 1.80 -9.87
CA LEU A 210 -5.09 1.65 -8.58
C LEU A 210 -3.62 2.05 -8.62
N SER A 211 -2.96 1.96 -9.78
CA SER A 211 -1.59 2.43 -9.99
C SER A 211 -1.39 3.92 -9.72
N LEU A 212 -2.45 4.73 -9.70
CA LEU A 212 -2.40 6.15 -9.29
C LEU A 212 -2.51 6.34 -7.77
N HIS A 213 -2.70 5.28 -7.01
CA HIS A 213 -3.03 5.28 -5.57
C HIS A 213 -2.07 4.44 -4.72
N THR A 214 -0.83 4.24 -5.16
CA THR A 214 0.15 3.42 -4.43
C THR A 214 0.39 3.91 -3.00
N ALA A 215 0.51 5.23 -2.78
CA ALA A 215 0.58 5.81 -1.43
C ALA A 215 -0.63 5.42 -0.57
N ALA A 216 -1.84 5.43 -1.14
CA ALA A 216 -3.05 5.08 -0.40
C ALA A 216 -3.18 3.56 -0.14
N LEU A 217 -2.67 2.72 -1.05
CA LEU A 217 -2.56 1.26 -0.85
C LEU A 217 -1.59 0.92 0.28
N TYR A 218 -0.36 1.44 0.23
CA TYR A 218 0.66 1.19 1.26
C TYR A 218 0.35 1.89 2.59
N GLY A 219 -0.38 3.02 2.55
CA GLY A 219 -0.92 3.67 3.74
C GLY A 219 -2.16 3.01 4.33
N LYS A 220 -2.72 1.99 3.67
CA LYS A 220 -3.96 1.28 4.01
C LYS A 220 -5.23 2.12 3.94
N PHE A 221 -5.20 3.30 3.31
CA PHE A 221 -6.39 4.16 3.19
C PHE A 221 -7.42 3.48 2.28
N LEU A 222 -6.95 2.70 1.30
CA LEU A 222 -7.78 1.88 0.43
C LEU A 222 -8.05 0.48 1.00
N GLY A 223 -8.12 0.33 2.33
CA GLY A 223 -8.39 -0.96 2.97
C GLY A 223 -7.12 -1.73 3.35
N GLU A 224 -7.33 -2.84 4.04
CA GLU A 224 -6.27 -3.76 4.41
C GLU A 224 -5.77 -4.55 3.18
N PRO A 225 -4.46 -4.86 3.12
CA PRO A 225 -3.96 -5.81 2.13
C PRO A 225 -4.61 -7.18 2.35
N PHE A 226 -4.88 -7.91 1.27
CA PHE A 226 -5.46 -9.25 1.36
C PHE A 226 -4.59 -10.15 2.26
N PRO A 227 -5.17 -10.86 3.25
CA PRO A 227 -4.40 -11.53 4.30
C PRO A 227 -3.67 -12.78 3.82
N ILE A 228 -3.98 -13.25 2.61
CA ILE A 228 -3.33 -14.41 1.98
C ILE A 228 -2.62 -13.90 0.71
N LEU A 229 -1.36 -14.25 0.53
CA LEU A 229 -0.62 -13.86 -0.67
C LEU A 229 -1.20 -14.54 -1.92
N ILE A 230 -1.45 -13.72 -2.94
CA ILE A 230 -1.84 -14.16 -4.27
C ILE A 230 -0.60 -14.70 -4.99
N ASP A 231 -0.61 -15.97 -5.36
CA ASP A 231 0.53 -16.61 -6.05
C ASP A 231 0.38 -16.66 -7.56
N ARG A 232 -0.80 -16.34 -8.09
CA ARG A 232 -1.04 -16.38 -9.53
C ARG A 232 -2.17 -15.45 -9.97
N ILE A 233 -1.99 -14.84 -11.14
CA ILE A 233 -3.02 -14.08 -11.87
C ILE A 233 -3.27 -14.79 -13.20
N ILE A 234 -4.53 -15.09 -13.47
CA ILE A 234 -4.98 -15.74 -14.70
C ILE A 234 -5.93 -14.78 -15.42
N PRO A 235 -5.53 -14.16 -16.54
CA PRO A 235 -6.44 -13.37 -17.37
C PRO A 235 -7.45 -14.29 -18.08
N ASP A 236 -8.70 -13.83 -18.19
CA ASP A 236 -9.70 -14.50 -19.01
C ASP A 236 -9.39 -14.36 -20.49
N GLY A 237 -9.63 -15.45 -21.25
CA GLY A 237 -9.47 -15.46 -22.70
C GLY A 237 -8.02 -15.44 -23.21
N ASN A 238 -7.03 -15.37 -22.31
CA ASN A 238 -5.60 -15.33 -22.64
C ASN A 238 -4.83 -16.40 -21.82
N LYS A 239 -3.68 -16.83 -22.34
CA LYS A 239 -2.78 -17.79 -21.68
C LYS A 239 -1.63 -17.11 -20.93
N GLU A 240 -1.64 -15.78 -20.85
CA GLU A 240 -0.66 -14.96 -20.14
C GLU A 240 -0.81 -15.07 -18.62
N VAL A 241 -0.42 -16.22 -18.07
CA VAL A 241 -0.49 -16.47 -16.62
C VAL A 241 0.74 -15.87 -15.94
N THR A 242 0.49 -15.05 -14.92
CA THR A 242 1.52 -14.51 -14.04
C THR A 242 1.60 -15.36 -12.79
N ASN A 243 2.80 -15.82 -12.42
CA ASN A 243 3.06 -16.56 -11.19
C ASN A 243 4.00 -15.76 -10.28
N TYR A 244 3.74 -15.78 -8.98
CA TYR A 244 4.53 -15.13 -7.95
C TYR A 244 5.19 -16.15 -7.04
N ILE A 245 6.49 -15.97 -6.82
CA ILE A 245 7.30 -16.79 -5.94
C ILE A 245 7.88 -15.89 -4.85
N PHE A 246 7.52 -16.17 -3.60
CA PHE A 246 7.88 -15.34 -2.46
C PHE A 246 9.06 -15.92 -1.69
N SER A 247 9.94 -15.04 -1.20
CA SER A 247 10.99 -15.38 -0.23
C SER A 247 10.80 -14.56 1.04
N PHE A 248 11.18 -15.13 2.18
CA PHE A 248 10.97 -14.53 3.50
C PHE A 248 12.27 -14.53 4.32
N ASP A 249 12.37 -13.60 5.26
CA ASP A 249 13.38 -13.63 6.31
C ASP A 249 12.97 -14.54 7.49
N LYS A 250 13.83 -14.62 8.51
CA LYS A 250 13.57 -15.41 9.74
C LYS A 250 12.37 -14.93 10.58
N ARG A 251 11.84 -13.73 10.30
CA ARG A 251 10.66 -13.14 10.97
C ARG A 251 9.38 -13.43 10.16
N ASN A 252 9.49 -14.18 9.06
CA ASN A 252 8.44 -14.39 8.06
C ASN A 252 8.00 -13.08 7.34
N LEU A 253 8.90 -12.09 7.25
CA LEU A 253 8.66 -10.91 6.44
C LEU A 253 9.25 -11.13 5.04
N MET A 254 8.48 -10.78 4.02
CA MET A 254 8.86 -10.91 2.62
C MET A 254 10.14 -10.12 2.33
N THR A 255 11.08 -10.78 1.66
CA THR A 255 12.36 -10.23 1.19
C THR A 255 12.45 -10.15 -0.32
N SER A 256 11.66 -10.96 -1.03
CA SER A 256 11.49 -10.84 -2.47
C SER A 256 10.18 -11.42 -2.97
N CYS A 257 9.71 -10.87 -4.09
CA CYS A 257 8.66 -11.44 -4.93
C CYS A 257 9.23 -11.55 -6.34
N LYS A 258 9.40 -12.80 -6.82
CA LYS A 258 9.75 -13.08 -8.20
C LYS A 258 8.47 -13.29 -8.99
N GLU A 259 8.30 -12.52 -10.05
CA GLU A 259 7.18 -12.64 -10.98
C GLU A 259 7.65 -13.34 -12.26
N VAL A 260 6.86 -14.31 -12.72
CA VAL A 260 7.07 -15.02 -13.98
C VAL A 260 5.77 -14.96 -14.78
N ILE A 261 5.76 -14.20 -15.87
CA ILE A 261 4.67 -14.14 -16.84
C ILE A 261 5.01 -15.09 -17.99
N ASN A 262 4.18 -16.10 -18.21
CA ASN A 262 4.29 -16.95 -19.40
C ASN A 262 3.42 -16.37 -20.52
N SER A 263 4.01 -15.76 -21.54
CA SER A 263 3.30 -15.25 -22.72
C SER A 263 3.61 -16.13 -23.93
N TYR A 264 2.61 -16.91 -24.33
CA TYR A 264 2.68 -17.80 -25.51
C TYR A 264 3.93 -18.68 -25.57
N GLY A 265 4.39 -19.20 -24.42
CA GLY A 265 5.58 -20.06 -24.31
C GLY A 265 6.90 -19.33 -24.09
N THR A 266 6.88 -17.99 -23.97
CA THR A 266 8.03 -17.19 -23.54
C THR A 266 7.83 -16.70 -22.10
N ASP A 267 8.81 -16.93 -21.25
CA ASP A 267 8.77 -16.45 -19.86
C ASP A 267 9.43 -15.08 -19.75
N TYR A 268 8.66 -14.09 -19.29
CA TYR A 268 9.15 -12.80 -18.82
C TYR A 268 9.27 -12.86 -17.31
N THR A 269 10.45 -12.52 -16.79
CA THR A 269 10.74 -12.60 -15.36
C THR A 269 11.21 -11.26 -14.83
N ARG A 270 10.67 -10.87 -13.67
CA ARG A 270 11.24 -9.79 -12.84
C ARG A 270 11.31 -10.23 -11.38
N THR A 271 12.16 -9.56 -10.61
CA THR A 271 12.30 -9.81 -9.17
C THR A 271 12.27 -8.48 -8.45
N VAL A 272 11.31 -8.33 -7.55
CA VAL A 272 11.20 -7.19 -6.65
C VAL A 272 11.74 -7.61 -5.28
N SER A 273 12.78 -6.94 -4.81
CA SER A 273 13.33 -7.10 -3.47
C SER A 273 12.62 -6.20 -2.48
N TYR A 274 12.45 -6.68 -1.24
CA TYR A 274 11.79 -5.97 -0.16
C TYR A 274 12.73 -5.76 1.02
N VAL A 275 12.68 -4.57 1.61
CA VAL A 275 13.24 -4.26 2.92
C VAL A 275 12.11 -3.75 3.80
N ILE A 276 11.79 -4.50 4.86
CA ILE A 276 10.69 -4.23 5.80
C ILE A 276 11.28 -4.18 7.21
N GLU A 277 11.15 -3.01 7.85
CA GLU A 277 11.77 -2.68 9.15
C GLU A 277 10.84 -1.88 10.06
#